data_AF-A0A3M5G2I7-F1
#
_entry.id   AF-A0A3M5G2I7-F1
#
_cell.length_a   1.000
_cell.length_b   1.000
_cell.length_c   1.000
_cell.angle_alpha   90.00
_cell.angle_beta   90.00
_cell.angle_gamma   90.00
#
_symmetry.space_group_name_H-M   'P 1'
#
loop_
_entity.id
_entity.type
_entity.pdbx_description
1 polymer ?
#
loop_
_entity_poly.entity_id
_entity_poly.type
_entity_poly.pdbx_seq_one_letter_code
_entity_poly.pdbx_strand_id
1 'polypeptide(L)'
;MRNPIHEGAVVQVSGDPFLIKSMRVDLRDIVLQGKGGVERTLDFQDFYNQMSSGSIRISGHSVERAKKNWTPSEYAEALYRKALVSLVESDQYLRSDEDQKQQSVTRLGEQHGKSVPSAKSIKAYQRQYAKSGLEGLIPHFSGRGGRGWSDKSRPKALAEKILLETFAKDDKLNVAAMTVIINDALKDEHDAQGRPLTLSAKTISRMIQDMPRDVVLSGRMDPRTYRLLSR
;
A
#
# COMPACT_ATOMS: atom_id res chain seq x y z
N MET A 1 5.61 29.26 -12.77
CA MET A 1 5.89 29.30 -11.32
C MET A 1 7.39 29.14 -11.11
N ARG A 2 8.05 30.02 -10.35
CA ARG A 2 9.48 29.89 -10.03
C ARG A 2 9.68 28.75 -9.03
N ASN A 3 10.64 27.86 -9.26
CA ASN A 3 11.01 26.83 -8.29
C ASN A 3 11.46 27.51 -6.99
N PRO A 4 10.83 27.26 -5.83
CA PRO A 4 11.20 27.89 -4.57
C PRO A 4 12.60 27.46 -4.08
N ILE A 5 13.14 26.35 -4.62
CA ILE A 5 14.48 25.84 -4.32
C ILE A 5 15.40 26.22 -5.48
N HIS A 6 16.14 27.31 -5.31
CA HIS A 6 17.13 27.78 -6.28
C HIS A 6 18.28 28.47 -5.55
N GLU A 7 19.41 28.65 -6.23
CA GLU A 7 20.53 29.43 -5.70
C GLU A 7 20.08 30.86 -5.40
N GLY A 8 20.46 31.37 -4.23
CA GLY A 8 19.98 32.65 -3.70
C GLY A 8 18.65 32.58 -2.93
N ALA A 9 18.00 31.41 -2.86
CA ALA A 9 16.80 31.25 -2.03
C ALA A 9 17.16 31.21 -0.53
N VAL A 10 16.29 31.76 0.30
CA VAL A 10 16.43 31.74 1.77
C VAL A 10 15.61 30.59 2.35
N VAL A 11 16.26 29.78 3.17
CA VAL A 11 15.67 28.66 3.90
C VAL A 11 15.88 28.85 5.40
N GLN A 12 14.93 28.42 6.22
CA GLN A 12 15.06 28.38 7.68
C GLN A 12 15.46 26.98 8.09
N VAL A 13 16.60 26.84 8.78
CA VAL A 13 17.08 25.58 9.32
C VAL A 13 17.04 25.68 10.84
N SER A 14 16.18 24.91 11.50
CA SER A 14 15.98 24.97 12.96
C SER A 14 15.68 26.38 13.52
N GLY A 15 15.10 27.26 12.70
CA GLY A 15 14.76 28.65 13.07
C GLY A 15 15.76 29.71 12.60
N ASP A 16 16.97 29.31 12.19
CA ASP A 16 17.98 30.24 11.69
C ASP A 16 17.91 30.38 10.16
N PRO A 17 18.10 31.60 9.61
CA PRO A 17 18.10 31.82 8.18
C PRO A 17 19.43 31.39 7.54
N PHE A 18 19.32 30.60 6.48
CA PHE A 18 20.42 30.21 5.60
C PHE A 18 20.08 30.57 4.15
N LEU A 19 21.10 30.93 3.37
CA LEU A 19 21.01 31.14 1.93
C LEU A 19 21.46 29.87 1.19
N ILE A 20 20.74 29.45 0.16
CA ILE A 20 21.25 28.43 -0.78
C ILE A 20 22.37 29.08 -1.60
N LYS A 21 23.62 28.82 -1.23
CA LYS A 21 24.79 29.40 -1.89
C LYS A 21 25.06 28.74 -3.24
N SER A 22 24.98 27.42 -3.31
CA SER A 22 25.17 26.68 -4.56
C SER A 22 24.48 25.32 -4.52
N MET A 23 23.97 24.86 -5.66
CA MET A 23 23.46 23.50 -5.85
C MET A 23 24.38 22.73 -6.81
N ARG A 24 25.19 21.82 -6.25
CA ARG A 24 26.15 21.02 -7.02
C ARG A 24 25.47 19.75 -7.49
N VAL A 25 24.74 19.83 -8.60
CA VAL A 25 23.91 18.73 -9.13
C VAL A 25 24.74 17.45 -9.38
N ASP A 26 25.96 17.59 -9.89
CA ASP A 26 26.84 16.46 -10.18
C ASP A 26 27.27 15.70 -8.92
N LEU A 27 27.40 16.41 -7.80
CA LEU A 27 27.76 15.85 -6.50
C LEU A 27 26.54 15.55 -5.62
N ARG A 28 25.34 15.93 -6.09
CA ARG A 28 24.07 15.87 -5.35
C ARG A 28 24.11 16.63 -4.02
N ASP A 29 24.85 17.74 -3.96
CA ASP A 29 25.01 18.53 -2.74
C ASP A 29 24.37 19.92 -2.84
N ILE A 30 23.73 20.37 -1.76
CA ILE A 30 23.29 21.75 -1.53
C ILE A 30 24.19 22.38 -0.47
N VAL A 31 24.78 23.52 -0.80
CA VAL A 31 25.55 24.33 0.14
C VAL A 31 24.69 25.45 0.67
N LEU A 32 24.49 25.46 1.98
CA LEU A 32 23.77 26.49 2.73
C LEU A 32 24.77 27.41 3.42
N GLN A 33 24.54 28.72 3.34
CA GLN A 33 25.37 29.73 4.00
C GLN A 33 24.57 30.49 5.05
N GLY A 34 25.02 30.40 6.29
CA GLY A 34 24.45 31.11 7.44
C GLY A 34 25.14 32.44 7.71
N LYS A 35 24.67 33.13 8.75
CA LYS A 35 25.27 34.38 9.24
C LYS A 35 26.73 34.15 9.64
N GLY A 36 27.62 35.06 9.24
CA GLY A 36 29.06 34.98 9.56
C GLY A 36 29.87 34.06 8.65
N GLY A 37 29.31 33.61 7.52
CA GLY A 37 30.04 32.80 6.54
C GLY A 37 30.10 31.31 6.87
N VAL A 38 29.33 30.84 7.86
CA VAL A 38 29.22 29.42 8.19
C VAL A 38 28.56 28.68 7.04
N GLU A 39 29.25 27.68 6.49
CA GLU A 39 28.74 26.84 5.41
C GLU A 39 28.30 25.47 5.94
N ARG A 40 27.16 25.01 5.46
CA ARG A 40 26.64 23.67 5.72
C ARG A 40 26.35 23.00 4.39
N THR A 41 27.04 21.90 4.12
CA THR A 41 26.78 21.07 2.94
C THR A 41 25.85 19.93 3.33
N LEU A 42 24.80 19.73 2.55
CA LEU A 42 23.83 18.65 2.71
C LEU A 42 23.69 17.93 1.38
N ASP A 43 23.61 16.61 1.40
CA ASP A 43 23.15 15.86 0.22
C ASP A 43 21.69 16.23 -0.10
N PHE A 44 21.31 16.12 -1.37
CA PHE A 44 19.97 16.42 -1.87
C PHE A 44 18.92 15.62 -1.11
N GLN A 45 19.14 14.32 -0.91
CA GLN A 45 18.17 13.47 -0.22
C GLN A 45 18.01 13.91 1.23
N ASP A 46 19.10 14.24 1.92
CA ASP A 46 19.05 14.78 3.28
C ASP A 46 18.36 16.14 3.36
N PHE A 47 18.63 17.03 2.41
CA PHE A 47 17.95 18.33 2.33
C PHE A 47 16.44 18.15 2.11
N TYR A 48 16.02 17.30 1.17
CA TYR A 48 14.61 17.03 0.92
C TYR A 48 13.94 16.28 2.09
N ASN A 49 14.64 15.37 2.75
CA ASN A 49 14.15 14.69 3.96
C ASN A 49 13.93 15.70 5.09
N GLN A 50 14.87 16.61 5.31
CA GLN A 50 14.78 17.66 6.32
C GLN A 50 13.71 18.71 5.97
N MET A 51 13.49 19.00 4.69
CA MET A 51 12.34 19.77 4.24
C MET A 51 11.02 19.05 4.51
N SER A 52 10.95 17.74 4.21
CA SER A 52 9.76 16.92 4.41
C SER A 52 9.40 16.75 5.89
N SER A 53 10.40 16.67 6.77
CA SER A 53 10.21 16.63 8.23
C SER A 53 9.83 18.00 8.81
N GLY A 54 10.00 19.09 8.04
CA GLY A 54 9.79 20.47 8.49
C GLY A 54 10.95 21.06 9.29
N SER A 55 12.10 20.38 9.33
CA SER A 55 13.35 20.86 9.92
C SER A 55 14.00 21.97 9.09
N ILE A 56 13.83 21.91 7.77
CA ILE A 56 14.11 22.99 6.83
C ILE A 56 12.77 23.54 6.32
N ARG A 57 12.59 24.86 6.33
CA ARG A 57 11.38 25.53 5.84
C ARG A 57 11.75 26.59 4.81
N ILE A 58 10.93 26.77 3.79
CA ILE A 58 11.08 27.87 2.83
C ILE A 58 9.89 28.81 3.03
N SER A 59 10.16 30.10 3.26
CA SER A 59 9.10 31.09 3.50
C SER A 59 8.13 31.12 2.31
N GLY A 60 6.84 30.87 2.57
CA GLY A 60 5.80 30.78 1.55
C GLY A 60 5.65 29.41 0.88
N HIS A 61 6.49 28.43 1.23
CA HIS A 61 6.35 27.04 0.78
C HIS A 61 5.97 26.16 1.98
N SER A 62 4.67 25.87 2.12
CA SER A 62 4.24 24.75 2.95
C SER A 62 4.42 23.48 2.13
N VAL A 63 5.29 22.57 2.56
CA VAL A 63 5.21 21.19 2.10
C VAL A 63 3.86 20.69 2.61
N GLU A 64 2.86 20.65 1.74
CA GLU A 64 1.65 19.90 2.06
C GLU A 64 2.11 18.49 2.34
N ARG A 65 2.03 18.05 3.61
CA ARG A 65 2.20 16.63 3.94
C ARG A 65 1.32 15.90 2.95
N ALA A 66 1.92 15.10 2.08
CA ALA A 66 1.17 14.29 1.13
C ALA A 66 0.08 13.58 1.92
N LYS A 67 -1.17 14.02 1.76
CA LYS A 67 -2.31 13.42 2.44
C LYS A 67 -2.28 11.97 1.98
N LYS A 68 -1.93 11.05 2.88
CA LYS A 68 -1.98 9.63 2.54
C LYS A 68 -3.44 9.34 2.21
N ASN A 69 -3.70 8.96 0.96
CA ASN A 69 -5.02 8.53 0.52
C ASN A 69 -5.30 7.17 1.17
N TRP A 70 -5.86 7.20 2.38
CA TRP A 70 -6.32 6.01 3.07
C TRP A 70 -7.53 5.46 2.33
N THR A 71 -7.61 4.14 2.21
CA THR A 71 -8.82 3.55 1.65
C THR A 71 -10.00 3.79 2.60
N PRO A 72 -11.24 3.86 2.10
CA PRO A 72 -12.42 3.98 2.97
C PRO A 72 -12.49 2.90 4.05
N SER A 73 -12.01 1.69 3.74
CA SER A 73 -11.92 0.56 4.68
C SER A 73 -10.87 0.75 5.77
N GLU A 74 -9.69 1.29 5.44
CA GLU A 74 -8.64 1.62 6.42
C GLU A 74 -9.12 2.73 7.36
N TYR A 75 -9.78 3.75 6.80
CA TYR A 75 -10.34 4.85 7.57
C TYR A 75 -11.47 4.38 8.49
N ALA A 76 -12.41 3.57 8.00
CA ALA A 76 -13.49 2.99 8.80
C ALA A 76 -12.97 2.14 9.96
N GLU A 77 -11.92 1.35 9.73
CA GLU A 77 -11.26 0.57 10.78
C GLU A 77 -10.58 1.48 11.83
N ALA A 78 -9.98 2.59 11.41
CA ALA A 78 -9.38 3.56 12.33
C ALA A 78 -10.44 4.23 13.23
N LEU A 79 -11.61 4.55 12.68
CA LEU A 79 -12.74 5.07 13.45
C LEU A 79 -13.23 4.07 14.50
N TYR A 80 -13.34 2.79 14.13
CA TYR A 80 -13.68 1.72 15.07
C TYR A 80 -12.65 1.62 16.22
N ARG A 81 -11.36 1.65 15.90
CA ARG A 81 -10.29 1.64 16.91
C ARG A 81 -10.33 2.87 17.81
N LYS A 82 -10.64 4.04 17.26
CA LYS A 82 -10.81 5.27 18.05
C LYS A 82 -11.99 5.16 19.01
N ALA A 83 -13.11 4.57 18.55
CA ALA A 83 -14.27 4.33 19.40
C ALA A 83 -13.92 3.38 20.56
N LEU A 84 -13.14 2.32 20.29
CA LEU A 84 -12.64 1.42 21.35
C LEU A 84 -11.77 2.15 22.37
N VAL A 85 -10.82 2.98 21.92
CA VAL A 85 -9.98 3.80 22.81
C VAL A 85 -10.83 4.72 23.67
N SER A 86 -11.80 5.41 23.05
CA SER A 86 -12.69 6.34 23.75
C SER A 86 -13.58 5.62 24.77
N LEU A 87 -14.04 4.40 24.45
CA LEU A 87 -14.83 3.58 25.36
C LEU A 87 -14.02 3.19 26.59
N VAL A 88 -12.80 2.66 26.40
CA VAL A 88 -11.99 2.17 27.53
C VAL A 88 -11.41 3.28 28.40
N GLU A 89 -11.34 4.51 27.87
CA GLU A 89 -10.95 5.71 28.62
C GLU A 89 -12.13 6.41 29.28
N SER A 90 -13.37 5.97 29.02
CA SER A 90 -14.55 6.58 29.64
C SER A 90 -14.66 6.22 31.12
N ASP A 91 -15.06 7.19 31.95
CA ASP A 91 -15.29 6.98 33.38
C ASP A 91 -16.28 5.86 33.67
N GLN A 92 -17.29 5.70 32.80
CA GLN A 92 -18.26 4.62 32.90
C GLN A 92 -17.59 3.26 32.78
N TYR A 93 -16.72 3.07 31.78
CA TYR A 93 -16.00 1.82 31.58
C TYR A 93 -15.03 1.51 32.72
N LEU A 94 -14.34 2.53 33.24
CA LEU A 94 -13.37 2.37 34.33
C LEU A 94 -14.04 1.97 35.65
N ARG A 95 -15.27 2.43 35.89
CA ARG A 95 -16.06 2.13 37.10
C ARG A 95 -16.89 0.84 37.00
N SER A 96 -17.02 0.28 35.81
CA SER A 96 -17.77 -0.95 35.58
C SER A 96 -17.04 -2.20 36.06
N ASP A 97 -17.81 -3.23 36.38
CA ASP A 97 -17.29 -4.57 36.66
C ASP A 97 -16.77 -5.24 35.38
N GLU A 98 -15.94 -6.28 35.50
CA GLU A 98 -15.31 -6.95 34.36
C GLU A 98 -16.33 -7.50 33.35
N ASP A 99 -17.45 -8.05 33.82
CA ASP A 99 -18.53 -8.53 32.93
C ASP A 99 -19.16 -7.39 32.13
N GLN A 100 -19.39 -6.24 32.78
CA GLN A 100 -19.95 -5.05 32.12
C GLN A 100 -18.96 -4.43 31.13
N LYS A 101 -17.66 -4.42 31.47
CA LYS A 101 -16.59 -4.01 30.55
C LYS A 101 -16.58 -4.89 29.31
N GLN A 102 -16.62 -6.21 29.50
CA GLN A 102 -16.64 -7.15 28.38
C GLN A 102 -17.87 -6.96 27.49
N GLN A 103 -19.06 -6.83 28.09
CA GLN A 103 -20.30 -6.56 27.35
C GLN A 103 -20.24 -5.24 26.56
N SER A 104 -19.64 -4.20 27.13
CA SER A 104 -19.51 -2.89 26.46
C SER A 104 -18.62 -2.96 25.22
N VAL A 105 -17.49 -3.68 25.29
CA VAL A 105 -16.61 -3.90 24.13
C VAL A 105 -17.31 -4.77 23.08
N THR A 106 -18.01 -5.82 23.49
CA THR A 106 -18.78 -6.69 22.58
C THR A 106 -19.85 -5.92 21.83
N ARG A 107 -20.66 -5.13 22.55
CA ARG A 107 -21.71 -4.30 21.97
C ARG A 107 -21.13 -3.31 20.94
N LEU A 108 -19.98 -2.69 21.25
CA LEU A 108 -19.33 -1.80 20.31
C LEU A 108 -18.82 -2.54 19.07
N GLY A 109 -18.29 -3.76 19.22
CA GLY A 109 -17.92 -4.63 18.10
C GLY A 109 -19.11 -4.92 17.18
N GLU A 110 -20.25 -5.31 17.75
CA GLU A 110 -21.47 -5.62 17.02
C GLU A 110 -22.01 -4.40 16.24
N GLN A 111 -22.04 -3.21 16.87
CA GLN A 111 -22.46 -1.96 16.22
C GLN A 111 -21.64 -1.62 14.97
N HIS A 112 -20.35 -1.98 14.97
CA HIS A 112 -19.45 -1.75 13.86
C HIS A 112 -19.32 -2.96 12.90
N GLY A 113 -20.00 -4.08 13.19
CA GLY A 113 -19.87 -5.33 12.43
C GLY A 113 -18.46 -5.94 12.51
N LYS A 114 -17.80 -5.83 13.66
CA LYS A 114 -16.40 -6.22 13.88
C LYS A 114 -16.26 -7.20 15.04
N SER A 115 -15.29 -8.10 14.91
CA SER A 115 -14.87 -8.98 15.99
C SER A 115 -14.21 -8.20 17.12
N VAL A 116 -14.47 -8.60 18.36
CA VAL A 116 -13.88 -7.99 19.56
C VAL A 116 -12.36 -8.21 19.60
N PRO A 117 -11.54 -7.15 19.64
CA PRO A 117 -10.10 -7.28 19.82
C PRO A 117 -9.74 -7.71 21.25
N SER A 118 -8.59 -8.34 21.42
CA SER A 118 -8.07 -8.66 22.75
C SER A 118 -7.71 -7.39 23.54
N ALA A 119 -7.74 -7.49 24.88
CA ALA A 119 -7.33 -6.38 25.76
C ALA A 119 -5.90 -5.88 25.46
N LYS A 120 -5.00 -6.78 25.04
CA LYS A 120 -3.64 -6.43 24.60
C LYS A 120 -3.66 -5.53 23.36
N SER A 121 -4.50 -5.84 22.39
CA SER A 121 -4.66 -5.03 21.17
C SER A 121 -5.26 -3.66 21.48
N ILE A 122 -6.26 -3.61 22.37
CA ILE A 122 -6.86 -2.33 22.80
C ILE A 122 -5.82 -1.44 23.48
N LYS A 123 -5.00 -1.98 24.39
CA LYS A 123 -3.88 -1.24 25.01
C LYS A 123 -2.87 -0.75 23.97
N ALA A 124 -2.60 -1.52 22.92
CA ALA A 124 -1.73 -1.08 21.83
C ALA A 124 -2.34 0.10 21.06
N TYR A 125 -3.65 0.08 20.80
CA TYR A 125 -4.37 1.18 20.17
C TYR A 125 -4.29 2.47 21.01
N GLN A 126 -4.49 2.39 22.33
CA GLN A 126 -4.34 3.56 23.21
C GLN A 126 -2.96 4.21 23.08
N ARG A 127 -1.88 3.40 23.10
CA ARG A 127 -0.50 3.91 22.93
C ARG A 127 -0.27 4.53 21.56
N GLN A 128 -0.80 3.91 20.50
CA GLN A 128 -0.68 4.42 19.13
C GLN A 128 -1.43 5.75 18.97
N TYR A 129 -2.63 5.84 19.54
CA TYR A 129 -3.44 7.06 19.53
C TYR A 129 -2.78 8.19 20.30
N ALA A 130 -2.24 7.92 21.50
CA ALA A 130 -1.54 8.92 22.29
C ALA A 130 -0.31 9.50 21.56
N LYS A 131 0.39 8.68 20.76
CA LYS A 131 1.60 9.11 20.03
C LYS A 131 1.29 9.87 18.73
N SER A 132 0.27 9.45 17.99
CA SER A 132 0.07 9.85 16.58
C SER A 132 -1.37 10.20 16.24
N GLY A 133 -2.26 10.33 17.23
CA GLY A 133 -3.67 10.61 17.02
C GLY A 133 -4.37 9.55 16.18
N LEU A 134 -5.40 9.95 15.44
CA LEU A 134 -6.17 9.04 14.58
C LEU A 134 -5.30 8.35 13.53
N GLU A 135 -4.29 9.04 12.99
CA GLU A 135 -3.38 8.48 11.98
C GLU A 135 -2.63 7.24 12.51
N GLY A 136 -2.27 7.23 13.80
CA GLY A 136 -1.63 6.09 14.45
C GLY A 136 -2.50 4.84 14.52
N LEU A 137 -3.83 5.00 14.44
CA LEU A 137 -4.80 3.90 14.47
C LEU A 137 -5.07 3.31 13.08
N ILE A 138 -4.68 4.01 12.01
CA ILE A 138 -4.98 3.59 10.64
C ILE A 138 -4.19 2.32 10.31
N PRO A 139 -4.85 1.19 10.02
CA PRO A 139 -4.17 0.00 9.54
C PRO A 139 -3.61 0.23 8.15
N HIS A 140 -2.51 -0.46 7.84
CA HIS A 140 -1.94 -0.46 6.49
C HIS A 140 -2.42 -1.70 5.72
N PHE A 141 -3.72 -1.83 5.47
CA PHE A 141 -4.27 -2.97 4.70
C PHE A 141 -3.72 -2.99 3.28
N SER A 142 -3.63 -1.83 2.65
CA SER A 142 -3.07 -1.61 1.31
C SER A 142 -1.61 -2.07 1.15
N GLY A 143 -0.84 -2.09 2.23
CA GLY A 143 0.56 -2.50 2.26
C GLY A 143 0.78 -3.94 2.71
N ARG A 144 -0.25 -4.56 3.30
CA ARG A 144 -0.25 -6.01 3.59
C ARG A 144 -0.51 -6.73 2.27
N GLY A 145 0.56 -7.28 1.69
CA GLY A 145 0.60 -7.87 0.36
C GLY A 145 -0.69 -8.60 -0.04
N GLY A 146 -1.35 -8.07 -1.07
CA GLY A 146 -2.65 -8.54 -1.56
C GLY A 146 -3.19 -7.74 -2.74
N ARG A 147 -2.79 -6.47 -2.90
CA ARG A 147 -3.12 -5.62 -4.07
C ARG A 147 -2.83 -6.29 -5.42
N GLY A 148 -1.77 -7.08 -5.50
CA GLY A 148 -1.43 -7.83 -6.70
C GLY A 148 -2.43 -8.94 -7.08
N TRP A 149 -3.42 -9.28 -6.26
CA TRP A 149 -4.41 -10.30 -6.62
C TRP A 149 -5.63 -9.71 -7.34
N SER A 150 -6.12 -8.55 -6.90
CA SER A 150 -7.24 -7.82 -7.53
C SER A 150 -6.81 -7.09 -8.79
N ASP A 151 -5.61 -6.46 -8.79
CA ASP A 151 -5.09 -5.71 -9.94
C ASP A 151 -4.64 -6.63 -11.08
N LYS A 152 -4.55 -7.94 -10.82
CA LYS A 152 -4.25 -8.98 -11.82
C LYS A 152 -5.48 -9.73 -12.30
N SER A 153 -6.70 -9.29 -11.98
CA SER A 153 -7.93 -9.97 -12.41
C SER A 153 -7.98 -10.19 -13.92
N ARG A 154 -7.67 -9.15 -14.69
CA ARG A 154 -7.60 -9.19 -16.16
C ARG A 154 -6.45 -10.06 -16.69
N PRO A 155 -5.18 -9.88 -16.25
CA PRO A 155 -4.10 -10.80 -16.59
C PRO A 155 -4.37 -12.26 -16.25
N LYS A 156 -5.04 -12.52 -15.11
CA LYS A 156 -5.41 -13.88 -14.70
C LYS A 156 -6.52 -14.46 -15.54
N ALA A 157 -7.54 -13.68 -15.92
CA ALA A 157 -8.59 -14.16 -16.81
C ALA A 157 -8.02 -14.55 -18.19
N LEU A 158 -7.07 -13.77 -18.72
CA LEU A 158 -6.36 -14.12 -19.95
C LEU A 158 -5.53 -15.39 -19.78
N ALA A 159 -4.75 -15.48 -18.69
CA ALA A 159 -3.94 -16.65 -18.38
C ALA A 159 -4.79 -17.92 -18.20
N GLU A 160 -5.93 -17.83 -17.52
CA GLU A 160 -6.88 -18.92 -17.33
C GLU A 160 -7.44 -19.41 -18.67
N LYS A 161 -7.85 -18.49 -19.55
CA LYS A 161 -8.29 -18.84 -20.90
C LYS A 161 -7.21 -19.59 -21.69
N ILE A 162 -5.97 -19.09 -21.68
CA ILE A 162 -4.84 -19.71 -22.39
C ILE A 162 -4.52 -21.10 -21.79
N LEU A 163 -4.54 -21.24 -20.46
CA LEU A 163 -4.32 -22.51 -19.79
C LEU A 163 -5.38 -23.55 -20.17
N LEU A 164 -6.67 -23.16 -20.17
CA LEU A 164 -7.77 -24.03 -20.57
C LEU A 164 -7.71 -24.41 -22.05
N GLU A 165 -7.44 -23.47 -22.95
CA GLU A 165 -7.30 -23.74 -24.38
C GLU A 165 -6.11 -24.67 -24.68
N THR A 166 -5.02 -24.53 -23.93
CA THR A 166 -3.84 -25.39 -24.07
C THR A 166 -4.15 -26.77 -23.51
N PHE A 167 -4.75 -26.85 -22.32
CA PHE A 167 -5.16 -28.11 -21.70
C PHE A 167 -6.16 -28.90 -22.55
N ALA A 168 -7.08 -28.21 -23.24
CA ALA A 168 -8.02 -28.84 -24.16
C ALA A 168 -7.33 -29.47 -25.40
N LYS A 169 -6.14 -28.99 -25.77
CA LYS A 169 -5.36 -29.53 -26.90
C LYS A 169 -4.34 -30.58 -26.46
N ASP A 170 -3.71 -30.36 -25.31
CA ASP A 170 -2.64 -31.18 -24.72
C ASP A 170 -2.83 -31.24 -23.20
N ASP A 171 -2.95 -32.44 -22.64
CA ASP A 171 -3.18 -32.67 -21.21
C ASP A 171 -1.96 -32.35 -20.34
N LYS A 172 -0.82 -32.01 -20.97
CA LYS A 172 0.43 -31.68 -20.29
C LYS A 172 0.71 -30.18 -20.32
N LEU A 173 0.50 -29.53 -19.18
CA LEU A 173 0.91 -28.15 -18.97
C LEU A 173 2.31 -28.08 -18.37
N ASN A 174 3.27 -27.57 -19.13
CA ASN A 174 4.59 -27.22 -18.61
C ASN A 174 4.57 -25.77 -18.10
N VAL A 175 4.80 -25.58 -16.79
CA VAL A 175 4.77 -24.26 -16.14
C VAL A 175 5.70 -23.26 -16.81
N ALA A 176 6.92 -23.65 -17.21
CA ALA A 176 7.86 -22.75 -17.85
C ALA A 176 7.38 -22.32 -19.24
N ALA A 177 6.90 -23.27 -20.04
CA ALA A 177 6.34 -22.99 -21.36
C ALA A 177 5.09 -22.09 -21.28
N MET A 178 4.17 -22.40 -20.36
CA MET A 178 2.98 -21.57 -20.13
C MET A 178 3.33 -20.17 -19.64
N THR A 179 4.39 -20.04 -18.85
CA THR A 179 4.87 -18.72 -18.41
C THR A 179 5.33 -17.85 -19.56
N VAL A 180 6.02 -18.42 -20.56
CA VAL A 180 6.42 -17.68 -21.76
C VAL A 180 5.19 -17.30 -22.58
N ILE A 181 4.32 -18.26 -22.90
CA ILE A 181 3.13 -18.03 -23.74
C ILE A 181 2.22 -16.96 -23.13
N ILE A 182 1.95 -17.04 -21.83
CA ILE A 182 1.07 -16.11 -21.12
C ILE A 182 1.70 -14.72 -21.04
N ASN A 183 3.00 -14.62 -20.74
CA ASN A 183 3.66 -13.32 -20.69
C ASN A 183 3.82 -12.69 -22.08
N ASP A 184 4.00 -13.49 -23.13
CA ASP A 184 3.97 -13.00 -24.51
C ASP A 184 2.59 -12.43 -24.88
N ALA A 185 1.51 -13.11 -24.49
CA ALA A 185 0.14 -12.61 -24.69
C ALA A 185 -0.17 -11.35 -23.86
N LEU A 186 0.54 -11.12 -22.75
CA LEU A 186 0.39 -9.94 -21.90
C LEU A 186 1.30 -8.78 -22.30
N LYS A 187 2.23 -8.95 -23.26
CA LYS A 187 3.16 -7.88 -23.68
C LYS A 187 2.45 -6.62 -24.16
N ASP A 188 1.29 -6.78 -24.78
CA ASP A 188 0.49 -5.67 -25.31
C ASP A 188 -0.40 -5.02 -24.23
N GLU A 189 -0.59 -5.68 -23.07
CA GLU A 189 -1.33 -5.13 -21.95
C GLU A 189 -0.40 -4.37 -20.99
N HIS A 190 -0.80 -3.15 -20.64
CA HIS A 190 -0.02 -2.26 -19.77
C HIS A 190 -0.82 -1.87 -18.52
N ASP A 191 -0.13 -1.71 -17.39
CA ASP A 191 -0.74 -1.16 -16.17
C ASP A 191 -1.05 0.34 -16.31
N ALA A 192 -1.70 0.93 -15.29
CA ALA A 192 -2.03 2.36 -15.26
C ALA A 192 -0.79 3.29 -15.28
N GLN A 193 0.40 2.72 -15.13
CA GLN A 193 1.70 3.40 -15.16
C GLN A 193 2.47 3.08 -16.46
N GLY A 194 1.85 2.40 -17.42
CA GLY A 194 2.43 2.07 -18.72
C GLY A 194 3.48 0.96 -18.70
N ARG A 195 3.51 0.10 -17.66
CA ARG A 195 4.42 -1.06 -17.60
C ARG A 195 3.73 -2.31 -18.13
N PRO A 196 4.43 -3.18 -18.87
CA PRO A 196 3.86 -4.41 -19.38
C PRO A 196 3.42 -5.31 -18.23
N LEU A 197 2.21 -5.87 -18.36
CA LEU A 197 1.68 -6.80 -17.38
C LEU A 197 2.41 -8.13 -17.48
N THR A 198 2.78 -8.70 -16.34
CA THR A 198 3.43 -10.01 -16.28
C THR A 198 2.90 -10.86 -15.12
N LEU A 199 2.87 -12.17 -15.35
CA LEU A 199 2.60 -13.17 -14.34
C LEU A 199 3.85 -13.97 -14.03
N SER A 200 4.10 -14.17 -12.74
CA SER A 200 5.20 -15.01 -12.28
C SER A 200 4.88 -16.47 -12.53
N ALA A 201 5.91 -17.29 -12.78
CA ALA A 201 5.76 -18.75 -12.90
C ALA A 201 5.07 -19.37 -11.67
N LYS A 202 5.30 -18.82 -10.47
CA LYS A 202 4.63 -19.25 -9.23
C LYS A 202 3.12 -18.97 -9.25
N THR A 203 2.71 -17.85 -9.85
CA THR A 203 1.28 -17.54 -10.02
C THR A 203 0.63 -18.51 -10.99
N ILE A 204 1.29 -18.79 -12.12
CA ILE A 204 0.78 -19.72 -13.14
C ILE A 204 0.73 -21.15 -12.60
N SER A 205 1.74 -21.59 -11.85
CA SER A 205 1.74 -22.88 -11.17
C SER A 205 0.57 -23.03 -10.19
N ARG A 206 0.26 -21.98 -9.42
CA ARG A 206 -0.91 -21.99 -8.53
C ARG A 206 -2.22 -22.08 -9.32
N MET A 207 -2.34 -21.30 -10.40
CA MET A 207 -3.53 -21.35 -11.26
C MET A 207 -3.75 -22.74 -11.87
N ILE A 208 -2.68 -23.44 -12.28
CA ILE A 208 -2.77 -24.82 -12.77
C ILE A 208 -3.26 -25.78 -11.67
N GLN A 209 -2.76 -25.62 -10.44
CA GLN A 209 -3.14 -26.44 -9.29
C GLN A 209 -4.59 -26.20 -8.82
N ASP A 210 -5.07 -24.96 -8.99
CA ASP A 210 -6.42 -24.52 -8.62
C ASP A 210 -7.46 -24.84 -9.71
N MET A 211 -7.06 -25.35 -10.89
CA MET A 211 -8.01 -25.77 -11.92
C MET A 211 -8.90 -26.91 -11.39
N PRO A 212 -10.22 -26.91 -11.68
CA PRO A 212 -11.13 -27.93 -11.19
C PRO A 212 -10.67 -29.31 -11.64
N ARG A 213 -10.44 -30.23 -10.70
CA ARG A 213 -10.00 -31.60 -11.00
C ARG A 213 -11.00 -32.36 -11.87
N ASP A 214 -12.25 -31.94 -11.88
CA ASP A 214 -13.34 -32.54 -12.66
C ASP A 214 -13.18 -32.27 -14.16
N VAL A 215 -12.57 -31.12 -14.52
CA VAL A 215 -12.14 -30.78 -15.89
C VAL A 215 -10.88 -31.56 -16.27
N VAL A 216 -10.07 -31.96 -15.29
CA VAL A 216 -8.84 -32.74 -15.46
C VAL A 216 -9.11 -34.26 -15.55
N LEU A 217 -10.22 -34.75 -14.99
CA LEU A 217 -10.59 -36.17 -14.93
C LEU A 217 -11.56 -36.62 -16.04
N SER A 218 -12.29 -35.70 -16.66
CA SER A 218 -13.13 -36.01 -17.83
C SER A 218 -12.26 -35.97 -19.10
N GLY A 219 -11.66 -37.12 -19.41
CA GLY A 219 -10.70 -37.29 -20.51
C GLY A 219 -11.07 -36.57 -21.81
N ARG A 220 -10.04 -35.99 -22.44
CA ARG A 220 -10.04 -35.35 -23.78
C ARG A 220 -11.43 -34.95 -24.31
N MET A 221 -11.84 -33.72 -24.02
CA MET A 221 -12.80 -33.07 -24.91
C MET A 221 -12.12 -32.87 -26.27
N ASP A 222 -12.65 -33.51 -27.31
CA ASP A 222 -12.26 -33.25 -28.69
C ASP A 222 -12.29 -31.72 -28.95
N PRO A 223 -11.23 -31.14 -29.56
CA PRO A 223 -11.18 -29.71 -29.91
C PRO A 223 -12.44 -29.20 -30.64
N ARG A 224 -13.14 -30.06 -31.40
CA ARG A 224 -14.41 -29.70 -32.06
C ARG A 224 -15.55 -29.53 -31.04
N THR A 225 -15.65 -30.42 -30.07
CA THR A 225 -16.62 -30.39 -28.97
C THR A 225 -16.39 -29.19 -28.05
N TYR A 226 -15.14 -28.85 -27.76
CA TYR A 226 -14.82 -27.64 -26.98
C TYR A 226 -15.30 -26.35 -27.67
N ARG A 227 -15.03 -26.19 -28.97
CA ARG A 227 -15.47 -25.01 -29.74
C ARG A 227 -16.99 -24.86 -29.83
N LEU A 228 -17.75 -25.95 -29.72
CA LEU A 228 -19.22 -25.93 -29.73
C LEU A 228 -19.80 -25.48 -28.39
N LEU A 229 -19.13 -25.81 -27.27
CA LEU A 229 -19.58 -25.47 -25.91
C LEU A 229 -19.09 -24.10 -25.43
N SER A 230 -18.02 -23.57 -26.02
CA SER A 230 -17.41 -22.28 -25.63
C SER A 230 -17.94 -21.07 -26.41
N ARG A 231 -19.13 -21.16 -27.01
CA ARG A 231 -19.82 -20.06 -27.71
C ARG A 231 -20.87 -19.41 -26.84
#